data_AF-G7YQZ6-F1
#
_entry.id   AF-G7YQZ6-F1
#
_cell.length_a   1.000
_cell.length_b   1.000
_cell.length_c   1.000
_cell.angle_alpha   90.00
_cell.angle_beta   90.00
_cell.angle_gamma   90.00
#
_symmetry.space_group_name_H-M   'P 1'
#
loop_
_entity.id
_entity.type
_entity.pdbx_description
1 polymer ?
#
loop_
_entity_poly.entity_id
_entity_poly.type
_entity_poly.pdbx_seq_one_letter_code
_entity_poly.pdbx_strand_id
1 'polypeptide(L)'
;MRAPHALLLFTSAFLFVNAGNVRYTDCGSSVSVHSVSVEPCQGTPCSLTRGSTATTQISFQAGQYAGSSGTVEVFGIVRNSPVPVNLDSPQICGHVQPNCPLQSGQWYTYTKNMFIDVSYPAMPLNVRWVLKDSHGGQMVCVEIPIQLV
;
A
#
# COMPACT_ATOMS: atom_id res chain seq x y z
N MET A 1 20.87 17.16 54.06
CA MET A 1 21.64 16.11 53.36
C MET A 1 20.91 15.82 52.06
N ARG A 2 21.65 15.79 50.95
CA ARG A 2 21.16 15.89 49.56
C ARG A 2 20.45 14.60 49.13
N ALA A 3 19.25 14.71 48.58
CA ALA A 3 18.60 13.61 47.86
C ALA A 3 19.20 13.50 46.44
N PRO A 4 19.69 12.33 46.01
CA PRO A 4 20.23 12.17 44.67
C PRO A 4 19.06 12.13 43.68
N HIS A 5 19.07 13.03 42.70
CA HIS A 5 18.17 12.99 41.56
C HIS A 5 18.66 11.90 40.61
N ALA A 6 18.05 10.71 40.68
CA ALA A 6 18.27 9.66 39.70
C ALA A 6 17.66 10.10 38.37
N LEU A 7 18.47 10.63 37.45
CA LEU A 7 18.08 10.82 36.06
C LEU A 7 17.98 9.43 35.39
N LEU A 8 16.75 8.94 35.24
CA LEU A 8 16.42 7.82 34.37
C LEU A 8 16.52 8.29 32.91
N LEU A 9 17.65 8.01 32.26
CA LEU A 9 17.81 8.17 30.82
C LEU A 9 17.06 7.03 30.11
N PHE A 10 15.80 7.26 29.76
CA PHE A 10 15.08 6.41 28.81
C PHE A 10 15.66 6.65 27.41
N THR A 11 16.67 5.88 27.01
CA THR A 11 17.10 5.84 25.61
C THR A 11 16.04 5.07 24.81
N SER A 12 15.04 5.77 24.27
CA SER A 12 14.11 5.15 23.32
C SER A 12 14.89 4.83 22.05
N ALA A 13 15.13 3.55 21.79
CA ALA A 13 15.63 3.09 20.51
C ALA A 13 14.53 3.32 19.46
N PHE A 14 14.57 4.46 18.77
CA PHE A 14 13.72 4.70 17.61
C PHE A 14 14.22 3.80 16.48
N LEU A 15 13.47 2.73 16.18
CA LEU A 15 13.65 2.00 14.93
C LEU A 15 13.20 2.93 13.80
N PHE A 16 14.13 3.33 12.94
CA PHE A 16 13.83 4.13 11.75
C PHE A 16 13.06 3.26 10.75
N VAL A 17 11.73 3.33 10.80
CA VAL A 17 10.88 2.80 9.74
C VAL A 17 10.97 3.78 8.58
N ASN A 18 11.42 3.31 7.41
CA ASN A 18 11.53 4.12 6.20
C ASN A 18 10.29 3.90 5.33
N ALA A 19 9.43 4.92 5.24
CA ALA A 19 8.43 5.02 4.19
C ALA A 19 9.09 5.55 2.91
N GLY A 20 9.01 4.79 1.81
CA GLY A 20 9.59 5.18 0.53
C GLY A 20 8.52 5.38 -0.52
N ASN A 21 8.55 6.51 -1.23
CA ASN A 21 7.84 6.61 -2.51
C ASN A 21 8.50 5.65 -3.50
N VAL A 22 7.69 4.82 -4.16
CA VAL A 22 8.19 3.77 -5.05
C VAL A 22 7.91 4.12 -6.49
N ARG A 23 8.80 3.70 -7.38
CA ARG A 23 8.49 3.70 -8.81
C ARG A 23 7.41 2.65 -9.07
N TYR A 24 6.47 3.00 -9.93
CA TYR A 24 5.39 2.10 -10.35
C TYR A 24 5.17 2.22 -11.86
N THR A 25 4.56 1.20 -12.45
CA THR A 25 4.06 1.23 -13.83
C THR A 25 2.55 1.38 -13.78
N ASP A 26 1.99 2.35 -14.50
CA ASP A 26 0.54 2.43 -14.70
C ASP A 26 0.10 1.34 -15.69
N CYS A 27 -0.81 0.48 -15.26
CA CYS A 27 -1.32 -0.65 -16.04
C CYS A 27 -2.73 -0.44 -16.61
N GLY A 28 -3.25 0.79 -16.58
CA GLY A 28 -4.53 1.17 -17.19
C GLY A 28 -5.45 1.98 -16.29
N SER A 29 -4.90 2.86 -15.47
CA SER A 29 -5.70 3.77 -14.64
C SER A 29 -6.56 4.68 -15.53
N SER A 30 -7.84 4.83 -15.17
CA SER A 30 -8.74 5.80 -15.82
C SER A 30 -8.75 7.16 -15.12
N VAL A 31 -8.09 7.25 -13.95
CA VAL A 31 -7.91 8.48 -13.18
C VAL A 31 -6.44 8.76 -12.90
N SER A 32 -6.14 10.00 -12.51
CA SER A 32 -4.78 10.41 -12.17
C SER A 32 -4.29 9.73 -10.88
N VAL A 33 -3.11 9.11 -10.95
CA VAL A 33 -2.35 8.62 -9.78
C VAL A 33 -1.18 9.57 -9.55
N HIS A 34 -1.10 10.16 -8.36
CA HIS A 34 -0.02 11.09 -8.02
C HIS A 34 1.21 10.37 -7.47
N SER A 35 1.00 9.43 -6.55
CA SER A 35 2.09 8.77 -5.84
C SER A 35 1.70 7.39 -5.35
N VAL A 36 2.70 6.52 -5.24
CA VAL A 36 2.60 5.21 -4.59
C VAL A 36 3.75 5.11 -3.59
N SER A 37 3.46 4.66 -2.37
CA SER A 37 4.46 4.42 -1.33
C SER A 37 4.29 3.07 -0.69
N VAL A 38 5.40 2.52 -0.21
CA VAL A 38 5.45 1.26 0.54
C VAL A 38 6.29 1.46 1.80
N GLU A 39 5.81 0.93 2.93
CA GLU A 39 6.47 1.01 4.22
C GLU A 39 6.39 -0.32 4.97
N PRO A 40 7.48 -0.86 5.52
CA PRO A 40 8.85 -0.40 5.32
C PRO A 40 9.31 -0.66 3.87
N CYS A 41 10.17 0.20 3.35
CA CYS A 41 10.85 -0.04 2.09
C CYS A 41 12.37 0.04 2.27
N GLN A 42 13.05 -1.07 2.04
CA GLN A 42 14.51 -1.18 2.10
C GLN A 42 15.07 -1.32 0.67
N GLY A 43 15.68 -0.26 0.15
CA GLY A 43 16.28 -0.25 -1.18
C GLY A 43 15.29 0.04 -2.32
N THR A 44 15.72 -0.19 -3.56
CA THR A 44 14.89 -0.01 -4.77
C THR A 44 15.28 -1.09 -5.79
N PRO A 45 14.39 -2.05 -6.13
CA PRO A 45 13.02 -2.24 -5.63
C PRO A 45 12.97 -2.51 -4.12
N CYS A 46 11.82 -2.25 -3.49
CA CYS A 46 11.69 -2.44 -2.04
C CYS A 46 11.85 -3.91 -1.68
N SER A 47 12.77 -4.21 -0.77
CA SER A 47 12.85 -5.51 -0.12
C SER A 47 11.78 -5.59 0.97
N LEU A 48 10.83 -6.51 0.83
CA LEU A 48 9.78 -6.77 1.81
C LEU A 48 10.00 -8.13 2.46
N THR A 49 10.10 -8.13 3.79
CA THR A 49 10.43 -9.32 4.57
C THR A 49 9.20 -10.20 4.77
N ARG A 50 9.33 -11.49 4.49
CA ARG A 50 8.30 -12.48 4.80
C ARG A 50 8.09 -12.60 6.31
N GLY A 51 6.85 -12.87 6.72
CA GLY A 51 6.44 -12.88 8.13
C GLY A 51 6.32 -11.49 8.76
N SER A 52 6.29 -10.43 7.94
CA SER A 52 6.12 -9.05 8.41
C SER A 52 4.94 -8.37 7.70
N THR A 53 4.52 -7.23 8.25
CA THR A 53 3.46 -6.40 7.66
C THR A 53 4.09 -5.25 6.89
N ALA A 54 3.61 -5.04 5.66
CA ALA A 54 3.92 -3.86 4.86
C ALA A 54 2.64 -3.04 4.61
N THR A 55 2.77 -1.73 4.58
CA THR A 55 1.73 -0.76 4.29
C THR A 55 1.96 -0.23 2.89
N THR A 56 0.95 -0.31 2.03
CA THR A 56 0.95 0.34 0.72
C THR A 56 0.02 1.54 0.78
N GLN A 57 0.44 2.68 0.24
CA GLN A 57 -0.42 3.84 0.04
C GLN A 57 -0.43 4.28 -1.42
N ILE A 58 -1.59 4.69 -1.91
CA ILE A 58 -1.81 5.15 -3.28
C ILE A 58 -2.58 6.46 -3.23
N SER A 59 -1.97 7.54 -3.73
CA SER A 59 -2.64 8.84 -3.87
C SER A 59 -3.23 8.98 -5.27
N PHE A 60 -4.53 9.18 -5.36
CA PHE A 60 -5.26 9.25 -6.63
C PHE A 60 -6.37 10.29 -6.59
N GLN A 61 -6.79 10.78 -7.76
CA GLN A 61 -7.94 11.65 -7.89
C GLN A 61 -9.18 10.83 -8.23
N ALA A 62 -10.25 10.91 -7.45
CA ALA A 62 -11.42 10.08 -7.69
C ALA A 62 -12.19 10.48 -8.96
N GLY A 63 -12.67 9.49 -9.70
CA GLY A 63 -13.50 9.68 -10.90
C GLY A 63 -15.00 9.80 -10.57
N GLN A 64 -15.80 10.06 -11.60
CA GLN A 64 -17.24 10.31 -11.47
C GLN A 64 -18.05 9.15 -10.86
N TYR A 65 -17.57 7.91 -11.03
CA TYR A 65 -18.27 6.70 -10.57
C TYR A 65 -17.73 6.12 -9.26
N ALA A 66 -16.77 6.79 -8.60
CA ALA A 66 -16.04 6.23 -7.46
C ALA A 66 -16.96 5.84 -6.28
N GLY A 67 -17.82 6.75 -5.83
CA GLY A 67 -18.89 6.47 -4.86
C GLY A 67 -18.40 5.88 -3.52
N SER A 68 -19.23 5.04 -2.89
CA SER A 68 -18.95 4.43 -1.56
C SER A 68 -18.76 2.91 -1.58
N SER A 69 -18.89 2.25 -2.74
CA SER A 69 -18.91 0.78 -2.85
C SER A 69 -17.81 0.24 -3.76
N GLY A 70 -16.77 1.03 -4.03
CA GLY A 70 -15.62 0.57 -4.80
C GLY A 70 -14.81 -0.50 -4.07
N THR A 71 -14.18 -1.39 -4.84
CA THR A 71 -13.44 -2.56 -4.34
C THR A 71 -11.97 -2.53 -4.73
N VAL A 72 -11.17 -3.40 -4.11
CA VAL A 72 -9.74 -3.53 -4.36
C VAL A 72 -9.40 -4.97 -4.71
N GLU A 73 -8.59 -5.15 -5.74
CA GLU A 73 -7.97 -6.42 -6.10
C GLU A 73 -6.44 -6.26 -6.10
N VAL A 74 -5.74 -7.27 -5.59
CA VAL A 74 -4.28 -7.30 -5.55
C VAL A 74 -3.80 -8.59 -6.17
N PHE A 75 -2.79 -8.49 -7.04
CA PHE A 75 -2.17 -9.64 -7.71
C PHE A 75 -0.66 -9.60 -7.57
N GLY A 76 -0.04 -10.74 -7.29
CA GLY A 76 1.38 -10.95 -7.54
C GLY A 76 1.58 -11.39 -8.99
N ILE A 77 2.39 -10.67 -9.76
CA ILE A 77 2.71 -11.03 -11.15
C ILE A 77 3.94 -11.93 -11.14
N VAL A 78 3.71 -13.24 -11.27
CA VAL A 78 4.75 -14.28 -11.24
C VAL A 78 4.93 -14.82 -12.64
N ARG A 79 6.11 -14.63 -13.24
CA ARG A 79 6.40 -15.06 -14.63
C ARG A 79 5.33 -14.59 -15.63
N ASN A 80 4.91 -13.33 -15.52
CA ASN A 80 3.85 -12.70 -16.32
C ASN A 80 2.43 -13.25 -16.11
N SER A 81 2.22 -14.16 -15.15
CA SER A 81 0.89 -14.64 -14.76
C SER A 81 0.42 -13.93 -13.49
N PRO A 82 -0.80 -13.35 -13.46
CA PRO A 82 -1.36 -12.76 -12.26
C PRO A 82 -1.82 -13.86 -11.29
N VAL A 83 -1.33 -13.81 -10.05
CA VAL A 83 -1.76 -14.67 -8.95
C VAL A 83 -2.51 -13.80 -7.94
N PRO A 84 -3.79 -14.06 -7.66
CA PRO A 84 -4.57 -13.23 -6.74
C PRO A 84 -4.04 -13.33 -5.31
N VAL A 85 -4.05 -12.20 -4.60
CA VAL A 85 -3.74 -12.12 -3.17
C VAL A 85 -5.05 -11.92 -2.41
N ASN A 86 -5.29 -12.77 -1.42
CA ASN A 86 -6.49 -12.68 -0.58
C ASN A 86 -6.39 -11.48 0.35
N LEU A 87 -7.36 -10.56 0.26
CA LEU A 87 -7.49 -9.43 1.17
C LEU A 87 -8.53 -9.75 2.26
N ASP A 88 -8.22 -9.37 3.50
CA ASP A 88 -9.13 -9.39 4.64
C ASP A 88 -10.34 -8.46 4.46
N SER A 89 -10.12 -7.33 3.81
CA SER A 89 -11.13 -6.31 3.52
C SER A 89 -10.87 -5.73 2.13
N PRO A 90 -11.64 -6.16 1.09
CA PRO A 90 -11.44 -5.74 -0.30
C PRO A 90 -12.24 -4.49 -0.66
N GLN A 91 -12.66 -3.68 0.31
CA GLN A 91 -13.39 -2.42 0.07
C GLN A 91 -12.40 -1.25 -0.01
N ILE A 92 -12.66 -0.25 -0.84
CA ILE A 92 -11.87 0.99 -0.83
C ILE A 92 -12.23 1.83 0.42
N CYS A 93 -13.52 1.93 0.73
CA CYS A 93 -13.99 2.66 1.90
C CYS A 93 -13.57 1.98 3.20
N GLY A 94 -13.19 2.80 4.19
CA GLY A 94 -12.52 2.35 5.42
C GLY A 94 -10.98 2.34 5.31
N HIS A 95 -10.45 2.46 4.10
CA HIS A 95 -9.01 2.46 3.82
C HIS A 95 -8.56 3.72 3.06
N VAL A 96 -9.38 4.78 3.03
CA VAL A 96 -9.09 6.04 2.30
C VAL A 96 -9.20 7.26 3.22
N GLN A 97 -8.35 8.25 2.97
CA GLN A 97 -8.47 9.59 3.54
C GLN A 97 -8.45 10.64 2.41
N PRO A 98 -9.38 11.61 2.37
CA PRO A 98 -10.58 11.73 3.19
C PRO A 98 -11.50 10.51 3.15
N ASN A 99 -12.36 10.36 4.16
CA ASN A 99 -13.31 9.25 4.21
C ASN A 99 -14.32 9.31 3.05
N CYS A 100 -14.89 8.16 2.72
CA CYS A 100 -15.97 8.04 1.73
C CYS A 100 -17.22 8.87 2.11
N PRO A 101 -18.08 9.23 1.13
CA PRO A 101 -18.04 8.85 -0.30
C PRO A 101 -16.86 9.47 -1.05
N LEU A 102 -16.35 8.74 -2.05
CA LEU A 102 -15.37 9.29 -3.00
C LEU A 102 -16.06 10.28 -3.93
N GLN A 103 -15.60 11.53 -3.93
CA GLN A 103 -16.15 12.62 -4.72
C GLN A 103 -15.29 12.90 -5.95
N SER A 104 -15.93 13.02 -7.11
CA SER A 104 -15.26 13.26 -8.38
C SER A 104 -14.35 14.48 -8.32
N GLY A 105 -13.12 14.35 -8.80
CA GLY A 105 -12.12 15.43 -8.84
C GLY A 105 -11.40 15.68 -7.51
N GLN A 106 -11.82 15.06 -6.41
CA GLN A 106 -11.12 15.17 -5.13
C GLN A 106 -9.96 14.17 -5.03
N TRP A 107 -8.88 14.57 -4.37
CA TRP A 107 -7.72 13.71 -4.09
C TRP A 107 -7.94 12.89 -2.82
N TYR A 108 -7.53 11.62 -2.90
CA TYR A 108 -7.60 10.64 -1.83
C TYR A 108 -6.28 9.89 -1.70
N THR A 109 -6.00 9.42 -0.49
CA THR A 109 -4.93 8.47 -0.22
C THR A 109 -5.56 7.18 0.28
N TYR A 110 -5.49 6.13 -0.54
CA TYR A 110 -5.76 4.76 -0.13
C TYR A 110 -4.57 4.24 0.69
N THR A 111 -4.81 3.51 1.78
CA THR A 111 -3.80 2.92 2.66
C THR A 111 -4.22 1.51 3.04
N LYS A 112 -3.35 0.52 2.82
CA LYS A 112 -3.62 -0.88 3.16
C LYS A 112 -2.41 -1.54 3.80
N ASN A 113 -2.63 -2.14 4.96
CA ASN A 113 -1.67 -3.01 5.63
C ASN A 113 -1.86 -4.44 5.13
N MET A 114 -0.77 -5.10 4.74
CA MET A 114 -0.75 -6.47 4.27
C MET A 114 0.32 -7.26 4.99
N PHE A 115 -0.07 -8.39 5.59
CA PHE A 115 0.87 -9.37 6.11
C PHE A 115 1.41 -10.23 4.97
N ILE A 116 2.73 -10.35 4.88
CA ILE A 116 3.41 -11.14 3.85
C ILE A 116 3.66 -12.53 4.42
N ASP A 117 2.97 -13.53 3.90
CA ASP A 117 3.04 -14.88 4.44
C ASP A 117 4.45 -15.49 4.29
N VAL A 118 4.89 -16.23 5.31
CA VAL A 118 6.20 -16.90 5.33
C VAL A 118 6.36 -17.99 4.28
N SER A 119 5.24 -18.55 3.80
CA SER A 119 5.20 -19.57 2.75
C SER A 119 5.48 -19.01 1.36
N TYR A 120 5.41 -17.69 1.15
CA TYR A 120 5.68 -17.09 -0.14
C TYR A 120 7.17 -17.25 -0.51
N PRO A 121 7.49 -17.57 -1.77
CA PRO A 121 8.87 -17.74 -2.21
C PRO A 121 9.60 -16.38 -2.20
N ALA A 122 10.87 -16.38 -1.76
CA ALA A 122 11.74 -15.23 -1.93
C ALA A 122 12.10 -15.06 -3.41
N MET A 123 11.62 -13.98 -4.02
CA MET A 123 11.87 -13.67 -5.42
C MET A 123 11.50 -12.21 -5.73
N PRO A 124 12.05 -11.63 -6.81
CA PRO A 124 11.51 -10.41 -7.37
C PRO A 124 10.15 -10.68 -8.03
N LEU A 125 9.22 -9.73 -7.89
CA LEU A 125 7.93 -9.74 -8.59
C LEU A 125 7.36 -8.32 -8.68
N ASN A 126 6.36 -8.15 -9.54
CA ASN A 126 5.50 -6.97 -9.49
C ASN A 126 4.25 -7.29 -8.66
N VAL A 127 3.83 -6.37 -7.80
CA VAL A 127 2.51 -6.40 -7.17
C VAL A 127 1.60 -5.42 -7.90
N ARG A 128 0.52 -5.93 -8.47
CA ARG A 128 -0.49 -5.13 -9.15
C ARG A 128 -1.62 -4.79 -8.19
N TRP A 129 -1.90 -3.51 -8.00
CA TRP A 129 -3.05 -2.99 -7.27
C TRP A 129 -4.08 -2.47 -8.26
N VAL A 130 -5.33 -2.91 -8.10
CA VAL A 130 -6.47 -2.45 -8.90
C VAL A 130 -7.55 -1.93 -7.97
N LEU A 131 -7.85 -0.63 -8.04
CA LEU A 131 -9.00 -0.03 -7.33
C LEU A 131 -10.13 0.15 -8.34
N LYS A 132 -11.27 -0.48 -8.06
CA LYS A 132 -12.48 -0.45 -8.88
C LYS A 132 -13.51 0.48 -8.29
N ASP A 133 -14.23 1.18 -9.16
CA ASP A 133 -15.34 2.03 -8.78
C ASP A 133 -16.59 1.23 -8.38
N SER A 134 -17.66 1.94 -8.02
CA SER A 134 -18.94 1.35 -7.59
C SER A 134 -19.64 0.48 -8.65
N HIS A 135 -19.24 0.58 -9.92
CA HIS A 135 -19.78 -0.18 -11.04
C HIS A 135 -18.83 -1.30 -11.49
N GLY A 136 -17.70 -1.49 -10.79
CA GLY A 136 -16.66 -2.47 -11.14
C GLY A 136 -15.67 -1.98 -12.21
N GLY A 137 -15.76 -0.72 -12.62
CA GLY A 137 -14.81 -0.09 -13.55
C GLY A 137 -13.46 0.17 -12.90
N GLN A 138 -12.36 -0.08 -13.61
CA GLN A 138 -11.01 0.16 -13.10
C GLN A 138 -10.72 1.66 -13.03
N MET A 139 -10.52 2.19 -11.81
CA MET A 139 -10.08 3.57 -11.59
C MET A 139 -8.56 3.65 -11.58
N VAL A 140 -7.93 2.88 -10.71
CA VAL A 140 -6.47 2.85 -10.55
C VAL A 140 -5.94 1.46 -10.88
N CYS A 141 -4.84 1.40 -11.62
CA CYS A 141 -4.06 0.20 -11.88
C CYS A 141 -2.58 0.55 -11.79
N VAL A 142 -1.88 0.07 -10.76
CA VAL A 142 -0.43 0.27 -10.61
C VAL A 142 0.28 -1.04 -10.35
N GLU A 143 1.43 -1.23 -11.01
CA GLU A 143 2.36 -2.32 -10.74
C GLU A 143 3.61 -1.81 -10.04
N ILE A 144 3.88 -2.37 -8.87
CA ILE A 144 4.99 -1.98 -8.00
C ILE A 144 6.02 -3.12 -8.02
N PRO A 145 7.26 -2.88 -8.50
CA PRO A 145 8.32 -3.86 -8.41
C PRO A 145 8.80 -3.98 -6.96
N ILE A 146 8.79 -5.21 -6.44
CA ILE A 146 9.28 -5.54 -5.10
C ILE A 146 10.23 -6.75 -5.14
N GLN A 147 10.97 -6.92 -4.05
CA GLN A 147 11.75 -8.11 -3.78
C GLN A 147 11.23 -8.74 -2.49
N LEU A 148 10.70 -9.96 -2.54
CA LEU A 148 10.42 -10.72 -1.31
C LEU A 148 11.71 -11.32 -0.79
N VAL A 149 11.98 -11.12 0.50
CA VAL A 149 13.17 -11.63 1.21
C VAL A 149 12.80 -12.47 2.42
#